data_AF-A0AA95LV31-F1
#
_entry.id   AF-A0AA95LV31-F1
#
_cell.length_a   1.000
_cell.length_b   1.000
_cell.length_c   1.000
_cell.angle_alpha   90.00
_cell.angle_beta   90.00
_cell.angle_gamma   90.00
#
_symmetry.space_group_name_H-M   'P 1'
#
loop_
_entity.id
_entity.type
_entity.pdbx_description
1 polymer ?
#
loop_
_entity_poly.entity_id
_entity_poly.type
_entity_poly.pdbx_seq_one_letter_code
_entity_poly.pdbx_strand_id
1 'polypeptide(L)'
;MKITEESVVQQIKKRNEKSITFIIQTYGSLLSAIIKRYVQSNQQDYEECLDDVLLAIWFHIDSFDPSKNTFKQWIAAIAKYRAIDYQRKSARNRQQTVCTEINDRLYQEKRRQNDFLDVQELLSELSATERNIFEKYYLEGVPSREIASHLNVKESWIHNKLSRGRKKLKQIFIFKNGV
;
A
#
# COMPACT_ATOMS: atom_id res chain seq x y z
N MET A 1 3.99 -15.55 -32.30
CA MET A 1 4.01 -16.48 -31.14
C MET A 1 2.99 -15.98 -30.13
N LYS A 2 2.00 -16.81 -29.76
CA LYS A 2 0.93 -16.42 -28.83
C LYS A 2 1.47 -16.56 -27.39
N ILE A 3 1.38 -15.50 -26.59
CA ILE A 3 1.76 -15.55 -25.17
C ILE A 3 0.61 -16.18 -24.39
N THR A 4 0.95 -17.04 -23.43
CA THR A 4 0.02 -17.77 -22.55
C THR A 4 0.38 -17.52 -21.09
N GLU A 5 -0.47 -17.93 -20.15
CA GLU A 5 -0.20 -17.77 -18.72
C GLU A 5 1.06 -18.54 -18.27
N GLU A 6 1.36 -19.67 -18.89
CA GLU A 6 2.54 -20.49 -18.58
C GLU A 6 3.83 -19.89 -19.15
N SER A 7 3.72 -19.18 -20.28
CA SER A 7 4.87 -18.63 -20.98
C SER A 7 5.15 -17.16 -20.64
N VAL A 8 4.17 -16.42 -20.10
CA VAL A 8 4.27 -14.97 -19.87
C VAL A 8 5.50 -14.58 -19.04
N VAL A 9 5.78 -15.32 -17.95
CA VAL A 9 6.94 -15.04 -17.07
C VAL A 9 8.24 -15.10 -17.86
N GLN A 10 8.43 -16.15 -18.66
CA GLN A 10 9.63 -16.33 -19.46
C GLN A 10 9.74 -15.28 -20.58
N GLN A 11 8.61 -14.85 -21.13
CA GLN A 11 8.59 -13.79 -22.15
C GLN A 11 8.97 -12.42 -21.57
N ILE A 12 8.49 -12.08 -20.37
CA ILE A 12 8.91 -10.85 -19.67
C ILE A 12 10.41 -10.91 -19.36
N LYS A 13 10.92 -12.05 -18.89
CA LYS A 13 12.37 -12.25 -18.64
C LYS A 13 13.21 -12.06 -19.89
N LYS A 14 12.70 -12.49 -21.04
CA LYS A 14 13.30 -12.26 -22.37
C LYS A 14 13.10 -10.83 -22.90
N ARG A 15 12.54 -9.93 -22.11
CA ARG A 15 12.24 -8.54 -22.49
C ARG A 15 11.36 -8.44 -23.74
N ASN A 16 10.44 -9.39 -23.92
CA ASN A 16 9.46 -9.33 -24.99
C ASN A 16 8.30 -8.40 -24.61
N GLU A 17 8.29 -7.17 -25.12
CA GLU A 17 7.30 -6.14 -24.77
C GLU A 17 5.83 -6.58 -24.97
N LYS A 18 5.58 -7.51 -25.90
CA LYS A 18 4.22 -8.07 -26.11
C LYS A 18 3.67 -8.76 -24.86
N SER A 19 4.51 -9.14 -23.90
CA SER A 19 4.05 -9.69 -22.62
C SER A 19 3.30 -8.67 -21.78
N ILE A 20 3.62 -7.38 -21.88
CA ILE A 20 2.86 -6.32 -21.18
C ILE A 20 1.45 -6.22 -21.76
N THR A 21 1.32 -6.24 -23.08
CA THR A 21 0.01 -6.28 -23.76
C THR A 21 -0.81 -7.48 -23.29
N PHE A 22 -0.19 -8.66 -23.18
CA PHE A 22 -0.85 -9.85 -22.64
C PHE A 22 -1.32 -9.64 -21.19
N ILE A 23 -0.49 -9.05 -20.31
CA ILE A 23 -0.89 -8.76 -18.92
C ILE A 23 -2.12 -7.85 -18.88
N ILE A 24 -2.15 -6.79 -19.69
CA ILE A 24 -3.27 -5.86 -19.75
C ILE A 24 -4.54 -6.58 -20.23
N GLN A 25 -4.45 -7.38 -21.29
CA GLN A 25 -5.60 -8.09 -21.86
C GLN A 25 -6.15 -9.16 -20.92
N THR A 26 -5.28 -9.90 -20.23
CA THR A 26 -5.66 -11.05 -19.40
C THR A 26 -5.99 -10.65 -17.95
N TYR A 27 -5.24 -9.70 -17.39
CA TYR A 27 -5.33 -9.32 -15.97
C TYR A 27 -5.78 -7.88 -15.75
N GLY A 28 -6.03 -7.10 -16.80
CA GLY A 28 -6.40 -5.68 -16.70
C GLY A 28 -7.59 -5.45 -15.77
N SER A 29 -8.66 -6.25 -15.86
CA SER A 29 -9.83 -6.12 -14.98
C SER A 29 -9.49 -6.36 -13.50
N LEU A 30 -8.61 -7.32 -13.21
CA LEU A 30 -8.14 -7.61 -11.85
C LEU A 30 -7.30 -6.45 -11.31
N LEU A 31 -6.31 -6.00 -12.08
CA LEU A 31 -5.44 -4.88 -11.70
C LEU A 31 -6.28 -3.62 -11.48
N SER A 32 -7.25 -3.37 -12.38
CA SER A 32 -8.15 -2.22 -12.30
C SER A 32 -8.98 -2.25 -11.01
N ALA A 33 -9.61 -3.38 -10.70
CA ALA A 33 -10.39 -3.53 -9.48
C ALA A 33 -9.56 -3.30 -8.20
N ILE A 34 -8.31 -3.77 -8.19
CA ILE A 34 -7.40 -3.56 -7.06
C ILE A 34 -7.00 -2.09 -6.95
N ILE A 35 -6.55 -1.46 -8.04
CA ILE A 35 -6.08 -0.07 -8.02
C ILE A 35 -7.20 0.88 -7.61
N LYS A 36 -8.38 0.75 -8.22
CA LYS A 36 -9.56 1.61 -7.94
C LYS A 36 -10.07 1.52 -6.51
N ARG A 37 -9.71 0.46 -5.78
CA ARG A 37 -10.05 0.34 -4.35
C ARG A 37 -9.30 1.37 -3.49
N TYR A 38 -8.10 1.79 -3.92
CA TYR A 38 -7.23 2.67 -3.15
C TYR A 38 -7.04 4.04 -3.81
N VAL A 39 -6.97 4.07 -5.14
CA VAL A 39 -6.84 5.28 -5.94
C VAL A 39 -8.25 5.70 -6.37
N GLN A 40 -8.87 6.54 -5.55
CA GLN A 40 -10.21 7.10 -5.80
C GLN A 40 -10.18 8.45 -6.54
N SER A 41 -8.97 8.98 -6.76
CA SER A 41 -8.76 10.17 -7.55
C SER A 41 -9.02 9.91 -9.04
N ASN A 42 -9.07 10.98 -9.82
CA ASN A 42 -9.38 11.02 -11.25
C ASN A 42 -8.71 9.92 -12.12
N GLN A 43 -9.20 9.78 -13.36
CA GLN A 43 -8.72 8.80 -14.33
C GLN A 43 -7.19 8.83 -14.54
N GLN A 44 -6.57 10.00 -14.41
CA GLN A 44 -5.13 10.19 -14.56
C GLN A 44 -4.34 9.47 -13.46
N ASP A 45 -4.70 9.65 -12.18
CA ASP A 45 -4.03 8.97 -11.06
C ASP A 45 -4.13 7.44 -11.19
N TYR A 46 -5.24 6.94 -11.72
CA TYR A 46 -5.43 5.52 -12.01
C TYR A 46 -4.46 5.03 -13.10
N GLU A 47 -4.33 5.77 -14.20
CA GLU A 47 -3.44 5.43 -15.32
C GLU A 47 -1.98 5.42 -14.89
N GLU A 48 -1.54 6.45 -14.16
CA GLU A 48 -0.19 6.51 -13.61
C GLU A 48 0.10 5.34 -12.67
N CYS A 49 -0.84 5.01 -11.77
CA CYS A 49 -0.67 3.86 -10.88
C CYS A 49 -0.64 2.53 -11.64
N LEU A 50 -1.41 2.39 -12.72
CA LEU A 50 -1.39 1.18 -13.54
C LEU A 50 -0.04 1.03 -14.27
N ASP A 51 0.50 2.12 -14.82
CA ASP A 51 1.80 2.13 -15.48
C ASP A 51 2.92 1.74 -14.50
N ASP A 52 2.91 2.28 -13.28
CA ASP A 52 3.84 1.91 -12.22
C ASP A 52 3.77 0.42 -11.86
N VAL A 53 2.56 -0.17 -11.89
CA VAL A 53 2.37 -1.61 -11.65
C VAL A 53 2.96 -2.43 -12.78
N LEU A 54 2.71 -2.06 -14.03
CA LEU A 54 3.24 -2.76 -15.20
C LEU A 54 4.77 -2.67 -15.26
N LEU A 55 5.33 -1.50 -14.98
CA LEU A 55 6.78 -1.29 -14.88
C LEU A 55 7.39 -2.11 -13.73
N ALA A 56 6.74 -2.15 -12.56
CA ALA A 56 7.21 -2.96 -11.45
C ALA A 56 7.22 -4.46 -11.80
N ILE A 57 6.19 -4.96 -12.49
CA ILE A 57 6.16 -6.33 -13.00
C ILE A 57 7.31 -6.58 -13.97
N TRP A 58 7.54 -5.66 -14.92
CA TRP A 58 8.60 -5.76 -15.92
C TRP A 58 10.00 -5.81 -15.31
N PHE A 59 10.31 -4.90 -14.39
CA PHE A 59 11.65 -4.80 -13.80
C PHE A 59 11.93 -5.85 -12.73
N HIS A 60 10.90 -6.32 -12.02
CA HIS A 60 11.07 -7.25 -10.91
C HIS A 60 10.65 -8.69 -11.22
N ILE A 61 10.43 -9.04 -12.50
CA ILE A 61 10.02 -10.40 -12.88
C ILE A 61 10.99 -11.49 -12.39
N ASP A 62 12.27 -11.18 -12.24
CA ASP A 62 13.26 -12.15 -11.75
C ASP A 62 13.05 -12.54 -10.29
N SER A 63 12.32 -11.72 -9.52
CA SER A 63 11.92 -12.03 -8.15
C SER A 63 10.67 -12.92 -8.05
N PHE A 64 9.98 -13.18 -9.17
CA PHE A 64 8.84 -14.09 -9.18
C PHE A 64 9.30 -15.54 -8.97
N ASP A 65 8.67 -16.19 -8.00
CA ASP A 65 8.95 -17.57 -7.60
C ASP A 65 7.65 -18.39 -7.66
N PRO A 66 7.49 -19.27 -8.66
CA PRO A 66 6.27 -20.06 -8.84
C PRO A 66 6.01 -21.06 -7.69
N SER A 67 7.01 -21.35 -6.84
CA SER A 67 6.81 -22.22 -5.68
C SER A 67 6.07 -21.54 -4.53
N LYS A 68 6.07 -20.20 -4.47
CA LYS A 68 5.49 -19.42 -3.38
C LYS A 68 4.09 -18.91 -3.69
N ASN A 69 3.82 -18.56 -4.94
CA ASN A 69 2.57 -17.95 -5.36
C ASN A 69 2.37 -18.05 -6.87
N THR A 70 1.11 -18.04 -7.30
CA THR A 70 0.79 -17.98 -8.73
C THR A 70 1.15 -16.61 -9.30
N PHE A 71 1.41 -16.53 -10.60
CA PHE A 71 1.73 -15.27 -11.27
C PHE A 71 0.62 -14.23 -11.07
N LYS A 72 -0.65 -14.66 -11.17
CA LYS A 72 -1.83 -13.83 -10.87
C LYS A 72 -1.82 -13.25 -9.46
N GLN A 73 -1.47 -14.05 -8.45
CA GLN A 73 -1.38 -13.57 -7.05
C GLN A 73 -0.21 -12.60 -6.86
N TRP A 74 0.91 -12.84 -7.53
CA TRP A 74 2.10 -11.99 -7.46
C TRP A 74 1.84 -10.61 -8.06
N ILE A 75 1.26 -10.51 -9.27
CA ILE A 75 0.91 -9.22 -9.88
C ILE A 75 -0.18 -8.49 -9.09
N ALA A 76 -1.12 -9.21 -8.48
CA ALA A 76 -2.15 -8.62 -7.62
C ALA A 76 -1.54 -7.99 -6.35
N ALA A 77 -0.51 -8.62 -5.77
CA ALA A 77 0.22 -8.06 -4.65
C ALA A 77 0.95 -6.77 -5.05
N ILE A 78 1.65 -6.76 -6.19
CA ILE A 78 2.31 -5.56 -6.72
C ILE A 78 1.31 -4.44 -6.92
N ALA A 79 0.18 -4.72 -7.57
CA ALA A 79 -0.89 -3.75 -7.79
C ALA A 79 -1.40 -3.12 -6.50
N LYS A 80 -1.64 -3.96 -5.48
CA LYS A 80 -2.08 -3.49 -4.18
C LYS A 80 -1.05 -2.59 -3.50
N TYR A 81 0.23 -2.97 -3.51
CA TYR A 81 1.28 -2.18 -2.87
C TYR A 81 1.45 -0.82 -3.56
N ARG A 82 1.50 -0.80 -4.89
CA ARG A 82 1.58 0.46 -5.65
C ARG A 82 0.38 1.36 -5.42
N ALA A 83 -0.83 0.81 -5.45
CA ALA A 83 -2.05 1.57 -5.21
C ALA A 83 -2.11 2.16 -3.78
N ILE A 84 -1.61 1.43 -2.77
CA ILE A 84 -1.48 1.93 -1.39
C ILE A 84 -0.45 3.07 -1.33
N ASP A 85 0.70 2.91 -1.98
CA ASP A 85 1.73 3.96 -1.99
C ASP A 85 1.24 5.22 -2.71
N TYR A 86 0.49 5.05 -3.80
CA TYR A 86 -0.15 6.14 -4.52
C TYR A 86 -1.21 6.85 -3.64
N GLN A 87 -2.06 6.08 -2.94
CA GLN A 87 -3.02 6.61 -1.97
C GLN A 87 -2.31 7.41 -0.85
N ARG A 88 -1.19 6.91 -0.34
CA ARG A 88 -0.38 7.61 0.69
C ARG A 88 0.23 8.91 0.16
N LYS A 89 0.77 8.89 -1.06
CA LYS A 89 1.33 10.08 -1.72
C LYS A 89 0.23 11.13 -1.96
N SER A 90 -0.93 10.71 -2.45
CA SER A 90 -2.10 11.58 -2.62
C SER A 90 -2.58 12.14 -1.28
N ALA A 91 -2.64 11.32 -0.23
CA ALA A 91 -2.98 11.79 1.12
C ALA A 91 -1.95 12.79 1.68
N ARG A 92 -0.65 12.61 1.42
CA ARG A 92 0.41 13.53 1.83
C ARG A 92 0.36 14.85 1.05
N ASN A 93 0.16 14.80 -0.27
CA ASN A 93 -0.02 15.99 -1.10
C ASN A 93 -1.30 16.73 -0.69
N ARG A 94 -2.39 15.98 -0.41
CA ARG A 94 -3.63 16.54 0.14
C ARG A 94 -3.39 17.15 1.51
N GLN A 95 -2.61 16.55 2.41
CA GLN A 95 -2.21 17.16 3.69
C GLN A 95 -1.41 18.46 3.49
N GLN A 96 -0.53 18.53 2.48
CA GLN A 96 0.21 19.74 2.14
C GLN A 96 -0.69 20.85 1.58
N THR A 97 -1.64 20.52 0.69
CA THR A 97 -2.66 21.45 0.20
C THR A 97 -3.65 21.84 1.31
N VAL A 98 -3.94 20.91 2.23
CA VAL A 98 -4.83 21.10 3.38
C VAL A 98 -4.18 22.04 4.40
N CYS A 99 -2.85 22.09 4.60
CA CYS A 99 -2.23 23.15 5.43
C CYS A 99 -2.51 24.57 4.93
N THR A 100 -2.64 24.77 3.61
CA THR A 100 -3.04 26.05 3.01
C THR A 100 -4.55 26.32 3.08
N GLU A 101 -5.41 25.28 3.12
CA GLU A 101 -6.88 25.41 3.22
C GLU A 101 -7.43 25.31 4.66
N ILE A 102 -6.64 24.80 5.62
CA ILE A 102 -7.01 24.58 7.04
C ILE A 102 -7.43 25.88 7.72
N ASN A 103 -6.86 27.02 7.31
CA ASN A 103 -7.19 28.32 7.89
C ASN A 103 -8.66 28.72 7.66
N ASP A 104 -9.27 28.28 6.55
CA ASP A 104 -10.64 28.64 6.19
C ASP A 104 -11.69 27.62 6.67
N ARG A 105 -11.31 26.34 6.87
CA ARG A 105 -12.24 25.26 7.25
C ARG A 105 -12.40 25.02 8.76
N LEU A 106 -11.46 25.48 9.59
CA LEU A 106 -11.56 25.41 11.06
C LEU A 106 -12.85 26.05 11.61
N TYR A 107 -13.49 26.95 10.84
CA TYR A 107 -14.75 27.59 11.19
C TYR A 107 -16.01 26.71 11.06
N GLN A 108 -15.99 25.56 10.38
CA GLN A 108 -17.24 24.88 9.96
C GLN A 108 -17.47 23.46 10.55
N GLU A 109 -16.44 22.67 10.85
CA GLU A 109 -16.63 21.21 11.01
C GLU A 109 -16.56 20.68 12.46
N LYS A 110 -16.80 21.55 13.46
CA LYS A 110 -17.00 21.18 14.88
C LYS A 110 -18.30 20.37 15.13
N ARG A 111 -18.95 19.84 14.07
CA ARG A 111 -20.34 19.36 14.07
C ARG A 111 -20.58 17.89 13.68
N ARG A 112 -19.57 17.06 13.38
CA ARG A 112 -19.81 15.67 12.94
C ARG A 112 -18.93 14.66 13.68
N GLN A 113 -19.27 14.43 14.94
CA GLN A 113 -18.68 13.39 15.80
C GLN A 113 -19.60 12.14 15.86
N ASN A 114 -18.96 11.01 16.13
CA ASN A 114 -19.47 9.68 16.56
C ASN A 114 -19.73 8.64 15.45
N ASP A 115 -18.72 7.78 15.21
CA ASP A 115 -18.89 6.30 15.11
C ASP A 115 -17.59 5.50 14.82
N PHE A 116 -16.40 6.09 14.94
CA PHE A 116 -15.14 5.33 14.87
C PHE A 116 -14.49 5.28 16.24
N LEU A 117 -14.15 4.07 16.69
CA LEU A 117 -13.20 3.84 17.77
C LEU A 117 -12.00 4.76 17.56
N ASP A 118 -11.70 5.63 18.52
CA ASP A 118 -10.66 6.64 18.37
C ASP A 118 -9.32 5.93 18.10
N VAL A 119 -8.73 6.20 16.94
CA VAL A 119 -7.45 5.63 16.52
C VAL A 119 -6.37 5.93 17.55
N GLN A 120 -6.47 7.06 18.25
CA GLN A 120 -5.55 7.39 19.35
C GLN A 120 -5.73 6.47 20.56
N GLU A 121 -6.97 6.09 20.89
CA GLU A 121 -7.25 5.14 21.97
C GLU A 121 -6.72 3.73 21.62
N LEU A 122 -6.87 3.31 20.36
CA LEU A 122 -6.36 2.01 19.91
C LEU A 122 -4.82 1.94 19.89
N LEU A 123 -4.16 3.04 19.50
CA LEU A 123 -2.70 3.17 19.53
C LEU A 123 -2.15 3.33 20.95
N SER A 124 -3.00 3.74 21.91
CA SER A 124 -2.60 3.87 23.32
C SER A 124 -2.16 2.53 23.93
N GLU A 125 -2.69 1.42 23.42
CA GLU A 125 -2.41 0.04 23.82
C GLU A 125 -1.06 -0.50 23.34
N LEU A 126 -0.36 0.23 22.45
CA LEU A 126 1.00 -0.07 22.05
C LEU A 126 2.01 0.56 23.01
N SER A 127 3.17 -0.10 23.18
CA SER A 127 4.29 0.52 23.87
C SER A 127 4.74 1.81 23.17
N ALA A 128 5.33 2.76 23.89
CA ALA A 128 5.75 4.04 23.31
C ALA A 128 6.65 3.86 22.07
N THR A 129 7.56 2.88 22.10
CA THR A 129 8.42 2.54 20.97
C THR A 129 7.63 1.99 19.79
N GLU A 130 6.66 1.11 20.01
CA GLU A 130 5.81 0.58 18.94
C GLU A 130 4.91 1.65 18.37
N ARG A 131 4.32 2.49 19.23
CA ARG A 131 3.50 3.63 18.79
C ARG A 131 4.31 4.56 17.91
N ASN A 132 5.51 4.96 18.33
CA ASN A 132 6.37 5.81 17.52
C ASN A 132 6.73 5.17 16.18
N ILE A 133 7.06 3.88 16.14
CA ILE A 133 7.31 3.16 14.88
C ILE A 133 6.06 3.15 13.99
N PHE A 134 4.87 2.96 14.57
CA PHE A 134 3.61 2.98 13.84
C PHE A 134 3.27 4.36 13.31
N GLU A 135 3.43 5.40 14.12
CA GLU A 135 3.22 6.79 13.71
C GLU A 135 4.17 7.15 12.57
N LYS A 136 5.47 6.87 12.73
CA LYS A 136 6.47 7.13 11.68
C LYS A 136 6.20 6.37 10.40
N TYR A 137 5.83 5.09 10.49
CA TYR A 137 5.64 4.25 9.32
C TYR A 137 4.29 4.47 8.63
N TYR A 138 3.20 4.65 9.38
CA TYR A 138 1.84 4.73 8.85
C TYR A 138 1.29 6.15 8.73
N LEU A 139 1.64 7.06 9.64
CA LEU A 139 1.16 8.45 9.62
C LEU A 139 2.14 9.37 8.90
N GLU A 140 3.42 9.31 9.25
CA GLU A 140 4.46 10.14 8.63
C GLU A 140 4.97 9.51 7.31
N GLY A 141 4.74 8.22 7.08
CA GLY A 141 5.13 7.50 5.86
C GLY A 141 6.65 7.41 5.65
N VAL A 142 7.41 7.32 6.74
CA VAL A 142 8.86 7.13 6.74
C VAL A 142 9.18 5.67 6.39
N PRO A 143 10.08 5.39 5.42
CA PRO A 143 10.49 4.03 5.08
C PRO A 143 11.06 3.28 6.29
N SER A 144 10.80 1.97 6.38
CA SER A 144 11.29 1.11 7.47
C SER A 144 12.80 1.18 7.65
N ARG A 145 13.56 1.29 6.55
CA ARG A 145 15.01 1.49 6.55
C ARG A 145 15.44 2.77 7.23
N GLU A 146 14.73 3.86 7.01
CA GLU A 146 15.04 5.18 7.57
C GLU A 146 14.67 5.24 9.06
N ILE A 147 13.55 4.64 9.45
CA ILE A 147 13.19 4.46 10.88
C ILE A 147 14.26 3.60 11.58
N ALA A 148 14.71 2.52 10.92
CA ALA A 148 15.73 1.64 11.45
C ALA A 148 17.07 2.38 11.66
N SER A 149 17.44 3.24 10.70
CA SER A 149 18.63 4.10 10.79
C SER A 149 18.52 5.07 11.97
N HIS A 150 17.41 5.79 12.10
CA HIS A 150 17.18 6.74 13.20
C HIS A 150 17.18 6.08 14.58
N LEU A 151 16.71 4.84 14.68
CA LEU A 151 16.68 4.09 15.93
C LEU A 151 17.94 3.24 16.16
N ASN A 152 18.90 3.26 15.24
CA ASN A 152 20.10 2.42 15.24
C ASN A 152 19.80 0.92 15.42
N VAL A 153 18.81 0.41 14.69
CA VAL A 153 18.37 -0.99 14.70
C VAL A 153 18.37 -1.57 13.29
N LYS A 154 18.18 -2.90 13.18
CA LYS A 154 18.01 -3.55 11.87
C LYS A 154 16.61 -3.28 11.30
N GLU A 155 16.50 -3.11 9.99
CA GLU A 155 15.21 -2.96 9.30
C GLU A 155 14.25 -4.13 9.56
N SER A 156 14.78 -5.36 9.69
CA SER A 156 14.01 -6.54 10.08
C SER A 156 13.37 -6.43 11.47
N TRP A 157 13.99 -5.69 12.39
CA TRP A 157 13.42 -5.43 13.72
C TRP A 157 12.20 -4.50 13.62
N ILE A 158 12.25 -3.48 12.77
CA ILE A 158 11.11 -2.60 12.47
C ILE A 158 9.95 -3.38 11.86
N HIS A 159 10.21 -4.22 10.85
CA HIS A 159 9.18 -5.08 10.26
C HIS A 159 8.54 -6.04 11.28
N ASN A 160 9.35 -6.61 12.19
CA ASN A 160 8.85 -7.46 13.26
C ASN A 160 7.95 -6.68 14.24
N LYS A 161 8.33 -5.46 14.63
CA LYS A 161 7.51 -4.58 15.48
C LYS A 161 6.19 -4.20 14.80
N LEU A 162 6.23 -3.80 13.53
CA LEU A 162 5.03 -3.50 12.74
C LEU A 162 4.12 -4.73 12.59
N SER A 163 4.69 -5.91 12.37
CA SER A 163 3.93 -7.16 12.26
C SER A 163 3.23 -7.55 13.56
N ARG A 164 3.95 -7.52 14.69
CA ARG A 164 3.39 -7.84 16.01
C ARG A 164 2.35 -6.81 16.45
N GLY A 165 2.63 -5.52 16.25
CA GLY A 165 1.69 -4.44 16.55
C GLY A 165 0.38 -4.59 15.77
N ARG A 166 0.42 -4.93 14.47
CA ARG A 166 -0.81 -5.14 13.67
C ARG A 166 -1.66 -6.29 14.22
N LYS A 167 -1.04 -7.39 14.63
CA LYS A 167 -1.76 -8.52 15.25
C LYS A 167 -2.41 -8.11 16.56
N LYS A 168 -1.69 -7.37 17.41
CA LYS A 168 -2.19 -6.87 18.69
C LYS A 168 -3.36 -5.89 18.51
N LEU A 169 -3.20 -4.89 17.64
CA LEU A 169 -4.26 -3.93 17.34
C LEU A 169 -5.48 -4.60 16.72
N LYS A 170 -5.30 -5.61 15.86
CA LYS A 170 -6.42 -6.41 15.30
C LYS A 170 -7.19 -7.15 16.39
N GLN A 171 -6.49 -7.77 17.35
CA GLN A 171 -7.15 -8.47 18.47
C GLN A 171 -7.92 -7.51 19.36
N ILE A 172 -7.33 -6.36 19.70
CA ILE A 172 -8.00 -5.33 20.50
C ILE A 172 -9.22 -4.77 19.77
N PHE A 173 -9.09 -4.52 18.47
CA PHE A 173 -10.21 -4.05 17.66
C PHE A 173 -11.35 -5.07 17.59
N ILE A 174 -11.06 -6.36 17.43
CA ILE A 174 -12.08 -7.43 17.45
C ILE A 174 -12.74 -7.52 18.84
N PHE A 175 -11.93 -7.49 19.91
CA PHE A 175 -12.41 -7.55 21.28
C PHE A 175 -13.29 -6.35 21.68
N LYS A 176 -12.90 -5.13 21.29
CA LYS A 176 -13.65 -3.90 21.58
C LYS A 176 -14.92 -3.73 20.72
N ASN A 177 -15.00 -4.39 19.55
CA ASN A 177 -16.18 -4.31 18.67
C ASN A 177 -17.09 -5.55 18.73
N GLY A 178 -16.83 -6.52 19.62
CA GLY A 178 -17.76 -7.61 19.94
C GLY A 178 -18.13 -8.53 18.77
N VAL A 179 -17.14 -9.10 18.06
CA VAL A 179 -17.34 -10.25 17.14
C VAL A 179 -16.63 -11.48 17.68
#